data_AF-A0A0K0D6L4-F1
#
_entry.id   AF-A0A0K0D6L4-F1
#
_cell.length_a   1.000
_cell.length_b   1.000
_cell.length_c   1.000
_cell.angle_alpha   90.00
_cell.angle_beta   90.00
_cell.angle_gamma   90.00
#
_symmetry.space_group_name_H-M   'P 1'
#
loop_
_entity.id
_entity.type
_entity.pdbx_description
1 polymer ?
#
loop_
_entity_poly.entity_id
_entity_poly.type
_entity_poly.pdbx_seq_one_letter_code
_entity_poly.pdbx_strand_id
1 'polypeptide(L)' 'LSTCERLQCDSTVGYGGSPDETGETTLDAMVMDGDGIRVGAVANLHRIKDAARLAMAVMNYTKHTILVGEAGE' A
#
# COMPACT_ATOMS: atom_id res chain seq x y z
N LEU A 1 -0.14 -3.17 11.39
CA LEU A 1 -0.04 -2.94 9.93
C LEU A 1 0.52 -1.56 9.63
N SER A 2 -0.08 -0.46 10.12
CA SER A 2 0.29 0.89 9.67
C SER A 2 1.16 1.73 10.63
N THR A 3 1.90 1.11 11.56
CA THR A 3 2.69 1.88 12.55
C THR A 3 3.75 2.75 11.88
N CYS A 4 4.54 2.20 10.96
CA CYS A 4 5.58 2.97 10.27
C CYS A 4 5.03 3.90 9.19
N GLU A 5 3.89 3.59 8.56
CA GLU A 5 3.19 4.53 7.68
C GLU A 5 2.76 5.80 8.43
N ARG A 6 2.41 5.67 9.72
CA ARG A 6 2.01 6.80 10.57
C ARG A 6 3.18 7.51 11.24
N LEU A 7 4.20 6.78 11.68
CA LEU A 7 5.38 7.34 12.35
C LEU A 7 6.47 7.80 11.37
N GLN A 8 6.30 7.55 10.07
CA GLN A 8 7.26 7.85 9.01
C GLN A 8 8.66 7.30 9.36
N CYS A 9 8.72 6.00 9.69
CA CYS A 9 9.97 5.32 10.00
C CYS A 9 10.96 5.52 8.84
N ASP A 10 12.14 6.05 9.15
CA ASP A 10 13.23 6.35 8.19
C ASP A 10 12.80 7.23 7.00
N SER A 11 11.66 7.94 7.09
CA SER A 11 11.09 8.75 5.99
C SER A 11 10.89 8.01 4.66
N THR A 12 10.84 6.67 4.68
CA THR A 12 10.67 5.83 3.49
C THR A 12 9.32 5.13 3.42
N VAL A 13 8.55 5.15 4.52
CA VAL A 13 7.26 4.45 4.63
C VAL A 13 6.13 5.41 4.92
N GLY A 14 5.07 5.37 4.12
CA GLY A 14 3.90 6.21 4.26
C GLY A 14 4.04 7.58 3.57
N TYR A 15 3.04 8.43 3.79
CA TYR A 15 2.93 9.71 3.08
C TYR A 15 4.15 10.61 3.28
N GLY A 16 4.52 11.36 2.24
CA GLY A 16 5.61 12.34 2.28
C GLY A 16 7.03 11.74 2.35
N GLY A 17 7.16 10.41 2.22
CA GLY A 17 8.45 9.74 2.06
C GLY A 17 8.88 9.64 0.59
N SER A 18 10.19 9.46 0.36
CA SER A 18 10.86 9.19 -0.93
C SER A 18 10.02 9.42 -2.21
N PRO A 19 9.93 10.67 -2.70
CA PRO A 19 9.19 10.95 -3.92
C PRO A 19 9.92 10.42 -5.17
N ASP A 20 9.15 10.27 -6.25
CA ASP A 20 9.64 9.95 -7.59
C ASP A 20 10.36 11.15 -8.26
N GLU A 21 10.78 10.99 -9.52
CA GLU A 21 11.47 12.05 -10.28
C GLU A 21 10.62 13.29 -10.55
N THR A 22 9.31 13.19 -10.40
CA THR A 22 8.37 14.31 -10.54
C THR A 22 8.11 15.04 -9.22
N GLY A 23 8.63 14.49 -8.11
CA GLY A 23 8.43 15.01 -6.76
C GLY A 23 7.14 14.51 -6.11
N GLU A 24 6.48 13.51 -6.68
CA GLU A 24 5.27 12.92 -6.11
C GLU A 24 5.60 11.65 -5.32
N THR A 25 5.01 11.52 -4.12
CA THR A 25 5.13 10.29 -3.33
C THR A 25 4.03 9.32 -3.73
N THR A 26 4.43 8.17 -4.23
CA THR A 26 3.55 7.03 -4.48
C THR A 26 3.82 5.93 -3.47
N LEU A 27 2.78 5.20 -3.07
CA LEU A 27 2.89 4.15 -2.06
C LEU A 27 2.54 2.77 -2.62
N ASP A 28 3.36 1.79 -2.24
CA ASP A 28 3.17 0.38 -2.52
C ASP A 28 3.04 -0.39 -1.20
N ALA A 29 2.16 -1.40 -1.16
CA ALA A 29 2.04 -2.28 0.00
C ALA A 29 1.55 -3.68 -0.39
N MET A 30 1.99 -4.68 0.36
CA MET A 30 1.48 -6.05 0.24
C MET A 30 1.24 -6.68 1.60
N VAL A 31 0.20 -7.50 1.68
CA VAL A 31 -0.16 -8.29 2.85
C VAL A 31 -0.40 -9.73 2.40
N MET A 32 0.14 -10.67 3.17
CA MET A 32 -0.03 -12.11 2.96
C MET A 32 -0.56 -12.77 4.23
N ASP A 33 -1.59 -13.58 4.07
CA ASP A 33 -2.11 -14.49 5.08
C ASP A 33 -1.53 -15.89 4.84
N GLY A 34 -0.65 -16.33 5.75
CA GLY A 34 0.10 -17.58 5.63
C GLY A 34 -0.74 -18.84 5.79
N ASP A 35 -1.85 -18.77 6.52
CA ASP A 35 -2.71 -19.93 6.79
C ASP A 35 -3.60 -20.26 5.58
N GLY A 36 -4.14 -19.22 4.95
CA GLY A 36 -5.02 -19.35 3.79
C GLY A 36 -4.33 -19.21 2.43
N ILE A 37 -3.02 -18.91 2.41
CA ILE A 37 -2.25 -18.55 1.20
C ILE A 37 -2.97 -17.44 0.40
N ARG A 38 -3.48 -16.42 1.11
CA ARG A 38 -4.15 -15.28 0.49
C ARG A 38 -3.21 -14.10 0.45
N VAL A 39 -3.27 -13.32 -0.62
CA VAL A 39 -2.41 -12.16 -0.83
C VAL A 39 -3.26 -11.01 -1.35
N GLY A 40 -2.99 -9.82 -0.83
CA GLY A 40 -3.49 -8.56 -1.39
C GLY A 40 -2.35 -7.56 -1.48
N ALA A 41 -2.30 -6.84 -2.58
CA ALA A 41 -1.27 -5.87 -2.86
C ALA A 41 -1.86 -4.65 -3.58
N VAL A 42 -1.21 -3.52 -3.36
CA VAL A 42 -1.47 -2.26 -4.02
C VAL A 42 -0.15 -1.66 -4.46
N ALA A 43 -0.16 -1.00 -5.61
CA ALA A 43 1.00 -0.28 -6.09
C ALA A 43 0.62 1.04 -6.75
N ASN A 44 1.58 1.97 -6.79
CA ASN A 44 1.45 3.29 -7.40
C ASN A 44 0.24 4.08 -6.88
N LEU A 45 -0.01 4.04 -5.57
CA LEU A 45 -1.12 4.78 -4.96
C LEU A 45 -0.73 6.23 -4.72
N HIS A 46 -1.58 7.15 -5.17
CA HIS A 46 -1.41 8.57 -4.94
C HIS A 46 -2.32 9.02 -3.79
N ARG A 47 -1.81 9.89 -2.92
CA ARG A 47 -2.60 10.56 -1.86
C ARG A 47 -3.31 9.62 -0.86
N ILE A 48 -2.92 8.35 -0.78
CA ILE A 48 -3.37 7.40 0.25
C ILE A 48 -2.38 7.39 1.41
N LYS A 49 -2.87 7.31 2.66
CA LYS A 49 -2.01 7.26 3.86
C LYS A 49 -1.79 5.86 4.42
N ASP A 50 -2.78 4.98 4.30
CA ASP A 50 -2.78 3.64 4.90
C ASP A 50 -2.72 2.56 3.80
N ALA A 51 -1.61 2.51 3.03
CA ALA A 51 -1.45 1.56 1.92
C ALA A 51 -1.55 0.09 2.38
N ALA A 52 -0.99 -0.23 3.56
CA ALA A 52 -1.07 -1.58 4.14
C ALA A 52 -2.52 -2.01 4.47
N ARG A 53 -3.39 -1.07 4.87
CA ARG A 53 -4.81 -1.37 5.06
C ARG A 53 -5.53 -1.59 3.74
N LEU A 54 -5.16 -0.85 2.71
CA LEU A 54 -5.75 -1.00 1.38
C LEU A 54 -5.36 -2.34 0.76
N ALA A 55 -4.11 -2.77 0.88
CA ALA A 55 -3.66 -4.12 0.51
C ALA A 55 -4.47 -5.21 1.25
N MET A 56 -4.75 -5.02 2.54
CA MET A 56 -5.63 -5.93 3.29
C MET A 56 -7.08 -5.90 2.79
N ALA A 57 -7.58 -4.76 2.32
CA ALA A 57 -8.90 -4.66 1.70
C ALA A 57 -8.95 -5.38 0.35
N VAL A 58 -7.91 -5.27 -0.48
CA VAL A 58 -7.77 -6.03 -1.74
C VAL A 58 -7.90 -7.53 -1.48
N MET A 59 -7.17 -8.04 -0.48
CA MET A 59 -7.21 -9.45 -0.10
C MET A 59 -8.60 -9.95 0.37
N ASN A 60 -9.35 -9.10 1.07
CA ASN A 60 -10.61 -9.51 1.73
C ASN A 60 -11.87 -9.21 0.90
N TYR A 61 -11.84 -8.19 0.05
CA TYR A 61 -13.03 -7.66 -0.61
C TYR A 61 -12.96 -7.69 -2.13
N THR A 62 -11.86 -8.17 -2.71
CA THR A 62 -11.71 -8.31 -4.16
C THR A 62 -11.33 -9.73 -4.52
N LYS A 63 -11.50 -10.08 -5.80
CA LYS A 63 -11.03 -11.35 -6.37
C LYS A 63 -9.61 -11.25 -6.92
N HIS A 64 -8.98 -10.07 -6.84
CA HIS A 64 -7.69 -9.77 -7.42
C HIS A 64 -6.61 -9.78 -6.34
N THR A 65 -5.40 -10.19 -6.72
CA THR A 65 -4.24 -10.18 -5.82
C THR A 65 -3.57 -8.81 -5.76
N ILE A 66 -3.60 -8.05 -6.84
CA ILE A 66 -2.93 -6.75 -6.94
C ILE A 66 -3.81 -5.76 -7.71
N LEU A 67 -3.89 -4.52 -7.20
CA LEU A 67 -4.47 -3.38 -7.89
C LEU A 67 -3.41 -2.26 -7.98
N VAL A 68 -3.41 -1.51 -9.08
CA VAL A 68 -2.35 -0.53 -9.36
C VAL A 68 -2.94 0.78 -9.83
N GLY A 69 -2.38 1.90 -9.36
CA GLY A 69 -2.83 3.25 -9.73
C GLY A 69 -4.26 3.52 -9.27
N GLU A 70 -5.03 4.24 -10.08
CA GLU A 70 -6.43 4.61 -9.78
C GLU A 70 -7.33 3.40 -9.51
N ALA A 71 -7.03 2.23 -10.07
CA ALA A 71 -7.80 1.01 -9.80
C ALA A 71 -7.60 0.48 -8.37
N GLY A 72 -6.53 0.90 -7.70
CA GLY A 72 -6.22 0.55 -6.33
C GLY A 72 -6.63 1.60 -5.29
N GLU A 73 -7.06 2.80 -5.71
CA GLU A 73 -7.53 3.91 -4.85
C GLU A 73 -9.03 3.78 -4.51
#